data_AF-A0A973I1J9-F1
#
_entry.id   AF-A0A973I1J9-F1
#
_cell.length_a   1.000
_cell.length_b   1.000
_cell.length_c   1.000
_cell.angle_alpha   90.00
_cell.angle_beta   90.00
_cell.angle_gamma   90.00
#
_symmetry.space_group_name_H-M   'P 1'
#
loop_
_entity.id
_entity.type
_entity.pdbx_description
1 polymer ?
#
loop_
_entity_poly.entity_id
_entity_poly.type
_entity_poly.pdbx_seq_one_letter_code
_entity_poly.pdbx_strand_id
1 'polypeptide(L)'
;MNIQALLSQLKKARKRRVILSYHARGRAGIDVKNEEWAECLSVLKQLFKEFKAAGCNILISFWGEIYIIPKGSNTAFELKLSYQSDLKFDYHFKDELKKSAFKVLSFSTPQPQLCIQIKAYRNRASWYVKPIDLVRGENAGLGMHLFHEMMVRLKRYTTPGLELHLDKITREDLLAVIHYGAALSGRNSSLYNVSRQINSRFYYGEIQLTQQSVRMKGYSAGLDTEIYIRQKDMTFIRKYLSILDFEQSVIRFE
;
A
#
# COMPACT_ATOMS: atom_id res chain seq x y z
N MET A 1 -4.78 -16.38 -13.96
CA MET A 1 -3.31 -16.21 -13.89
C MET A 1 -2.67 -17.40 -13.18
N ASN A 2 -1.48 -17.89 -13.58
CA ASN A 2 -0.78 -18.98 -12.88
C ASN A 2 -0.12 -18.48 -11.57
N ILE A 3 0.28 -19.39 -10.66
CA ILE A 3 0.82 -19.00 -9.33
C ILE A 3 2.19 -18.32 -9.45
N GLN A 4 3.04 -18.75 -10.39
CA GLN A 4 4.36 -18.15 -10.60
C GLN A 4 4.27 -16.69 -11.05
N ALA A 5 3.30 -16.37 -11.92
CA ALA A 5 3.02 -15.01 -12.36
C ALA A 5 2.53 -14.11 -11.20
N LEU A 6 1.65 -14.62 -10.34
CA LEU A 6 1.22 -13.94 -9.12
C LEU A 6 2.44 -13.60 -8.22
N LEU A 7 3.29 -14.58 -7.93
CA LEU A 7 4.49 -14.36 -7.11
C LEU A 7 5.48 -13.39 -7.78
N SER A 8 5.61 -13.43 -9.11
CA SER A 8 6.44 -12.50 -9.88
C SER A 8 5.93 -11.06 -9.77
N GLN A 9 4.61 -10.86 -9.83
CA GLN A 9 3.99 -9.55 -9.60
C GLN A 9 4.28 -9.02 -8.20
N LEU A 10 4.18 -9.86 -7.16
CA LEU A 10 4.55 -9.47 -5.78
C LEU A 10 6.02 -9.05 -5.68
N LYS A 11 6.94 -9.80 -6.30
CA LYS A 11 8.37 -9.45 -6.33
C LYS A 11 8.61 -8.11 -7.01
N LYS A 12 7.91 -7.83 -8.12
CA LYS A 12 7.98 -6.53 -8.82
C LYS A 12 7.41 -5.41 -7.96
N ALA A 13 6.24 -5.63 -7.36
CA ALA A 13 5.58 -4.67 -6.49
C ALA A 13 6.44 -4.32 -5.26
N ARG A 14 7.07 -5.32 -4.63
CA ARG A 14 7.96 -5.11 -3.48
C ARG A 14 9.01 -4.02 -3.71
N LYS A 15 9.63 -4.01 -4.91
CA LYS A 15 10.64 -3.01 -5.27
C LYS A 15 10.07 -1.58 -5.31
N ARG A 16 8.79 -1.45 -5.65
CA ARG A 16 8.06 -0.17 -5.67
C ARG A 16 7.55 0.23 -4.29
N ARG A 17 7.19 -0.74 -3.44
CA ARG A 17 6.61 -0.52 -2.11
C ARG A 17 7.49 0.28 -1.15
N VAL A 18 8.78 0.46 -1.44
CA VAL A 18 9.68 1.34 -0.67
C VAL A 18 9.15 2.79 -0.54
N ILE A 19 8.37 3.25 -1.52
CA ILE A 19 7.79 4.60 -1.46
C ILE A 19 6.62 4.69 -0.47
N LEU A 20 6.02 3.57 -0.06
CA LEU A 20 4.79 3.56 0.74
C LEU A 20 5.01 4.14 2.14
N SER A 21 6.24 4.21 2.63
CA SER A 21 6.57 4.96 3.85
C SER A 21 6.32 6.47 3.74
N TYR A 22 6.16 6.99 2.51
CA TYR A 22 5.85 8.39 2.21
C TYR A 22 4.38 8.59 1.82
N HIS A 23 3.55 7.54 1.88
CA HIS A 23 2.10 7.68 1.75
C HIS A 23 1.46 8.21 3.03
N ALA A 24 0.41 9.01 2.88
CA ALA A 24 -0.43 9.41 4.00
C ALA A 24 -1.26 8.24 4.57
N ARG A 25 -1.64 7.29 3.71
CA ARG A 25 -2.41 6.09 4.09
C ARG A 25 -1.65 4.83 3.72
N GLY A 26 -1.60 3.87 4.63
CA GLY A 26 -0.99 2.57 4.36
C GLY A 26 -1.78 1.80 3.31
N ARG A 27 -1.08 1.16 2.37
CA ARG A 27 -1.65 0.18 1.44
C ARG A 27 -1.51 -1.24 1.98
N ALA A 28 -2.52 -2.08 1.76
CA ALA A 28 -2.43 -3.51 2.07
C ALA A 28 -1.36 -4.21 1.21
N GLY A 29 -1.11 -5.49 1.47
CA GLY A 29 -0.07 -6.27 0.80
C GLY A 29 0.89 -6.92 1.80
N ILE A 30 2.16 -6.99 1.43
CA ILE A 30 3.17 -7.72 2.21
C ILE A 30 4.22 -6.74 2.70
N ASP A 31 4.24 -6.54 4.02
CA ASP A 31 5.15 -5.61 4.71
C ASP A 31 5.92 -6.39 5.78
N VAL A 32 7.01 -7.01 5.34
CA VAL A 32 7.92 -7.86 6.14
C VAL A 32 9.36 -7.49 5.83
N LYS A 33 10.29 -7.91 6.71
CA LYS A 33 11.71 -7.61 6.54
C LYS A 33 12.31 -8.35 5.34
N ASN A 34 13.50 -7.95 4.90
CA ASN A 34 14.15 -8.55 3.73
C ASN A 34 14.50 -10.02 3.95
N GLU A 35 14.89 -10.34 5.16
CA GLU A 35 15.36 -11.65 5.59
C GLU A 35 14.22 -12.67 5.61
N GLU A 36 12.97 -12.23 5.77
CA GLU A 36 11.78 -13.10 5.93
C GLU A 36 10.98 -13.27 4.63
N TRP A 37 11.39 -12.58 3.57
CA TRP A 37 10.60 -12.48 2.35
C TRP A 37 10.50 -13.79 1.58
N ALA A 38 11.56 -14.60 1.59
CA ALA A 38 11.57 -15.87 0.88
C ALA A 38 10.56 -16.85 1.49
N GLU A 39 10.53 -16.91 2.82
CA GLU A 39 9.62 -17.70 3.64
C GLU A 39 8.19 -17.20 3.45
N CYS A 40 7.96 -15.89 3.49
CA CYS A 40 6.65 -15.29 3.23
C CYS A 40 6.13 -15.63 1.83
N LEU A 41 6.99 -15.62 0.80
CA LEU A 41 6.59 -16.05 -0.54
C LEU A 41 6.24 -17.54 -0.61
N SER A 42 6.89 -18.39 0.19
CA SER A 42 6.55 -19.81 0.30
C SER A 42 5.15 -19.99 0.90
N VAL A 43 4.84 -19.28 1.99
CA VAL A 43 3.51 -19.27 2.61
C VAL A 43 2.45 -18.78 1.62
N LEU A 44 2.71 -17.68 0.91
CA LEU A 44 1.78 -17.14 -0.10
C LEU A 44 1.58 -18.10 -1.27
N LYS A 45 2.63 -18.80 -1.71
CA LYS A 45 2.51 -19.83 -2.75
C LYS A 45 1.55 -20.93 -2.32
N GLN A 46 1.63 -21.39 -1.08
CA GLN A 46 0.73 -22.40 -0.54
C GLN A 46 -0.70 -21.87 -0.42
N LEU A 47 -0.89 -20.66 0.12
CA LEU A 47 -2.20 -20.00 0.19
C LEU A 47 -2.85 -19.85 -1.18
N PHE A 48 -2.09 -19.44 -2.20
CA PHE A 48 -2.61 -19.29 -3.55
C PHE A 48 -3.00 -20.62 -4.19
N LYS A 49 -2.33 -21.73 -3.84
CA LYS A 49 -2.77 -23.07 -4.27
C LYS A 49 -4.12 -23.41 -3.64
N GLU A 50 -4.25 -23.22 -2.34
CA GLU A 50 -5.47 -23.54 -1.59
C GLU A 50 -6.65 -22.67 -2.04
N PHE A 51 -6.47 -21.36 -2.20
CA PHE A 51 -7.52 -20.47 -2.72
C PHE A 51 -7.97 -20.85 -4.13
N LYS A 52 -7.03 -21.25 -5.01
CA LYS A 52 -7.39 -21.71 -6.36
C LYS A 52 -8.12 -23.04 -6.34
N ALA A 53 -7.72 -23.98 -5.50
CA ALA A 53 -8.42 -25.24 -5.32
C ALA A 53 -9.86 -25.01 -4.82
N ALA A 54 -10.06 -23.99 -3.97
CA ALA A 54 -11.38 -23.53 -3.54
C ALA A 54 -12.15 -22.67 -4.59
N GLY A 55 -11.63 -22.55 -5.82
CA GLY A 55 -12.28 -21.84 -6.92
C GLY A 55 -12.15 -20.31 -6.87
N CYS A 56 -11.28 -19.75 -6.04
CA CYS A 56 -11.08 -18.30 -5.98
C CYS A 56 -10.23 -17.78 -7.14
N ASN A 57 -10.58 -16.61 -7.64
CA ASN A 57 -9.68 -15.78 -8.45
C ASN A 57 -8.77 -14.96 -7.54
N ILE A 58 -7.55 -14.69 -8.00
CA ILE A 58 -6.54 -13.92 -7.26
C ILE A 58 -6.02 -12.82 -8.18
N LEU A 59 -6.13 -11.58 -7.72
CA LEU A 59 -5.67 -10.38 -8.41
C LEU A 59 -4.65 -9.67 -7.53
N ILE A 60 -3.68 -9.01 -8.17
CA ILE A 60 -2.64 -8.24 -7.48
C ILE A 60 -2.56 -6.88 -8.15
N SER A 61 -2.62 -5.81 -7.36
CA SER A 61 -2.48 -4.44 -7.88
C SER A 61 -1.05 -4.10 -8.28
N PHE A 62 -0.88 -2.97 -8.95
CA PHE A 62 0.43 -2.38 -9.24
C PHE A 62 1.31 -2.21 -7.98
N TRP A 63 0.71 -1.94 -6.82
CA TRP A 63 1.40 -1.76 -5.53
C TRP A 63 1.53 -3.05 -4.71
N GLY A 64 1.01 -4.17 -5.20
CA GLY A 64 1.12 -5.47 -4.53
C GLY A 64 0.05 -5.72 -3.47
N GLU A 65 -1.06 -4.99 -3.50
CA GLU A 65 -2.26 -5.37 -2.74
C GLU A 65 -2.82 -6.66 -3.33
N ILE A 66 -3.14 -7.63 -2.49
CA ILE A 66 -3.63 -8.95 -2.92
C ILE A 66 -5.14 -8.99 -2.70
N TYR A 67 -5.88 -9.31 -3.76
CA TYR A 67 -7.33 -9.45 -3.74
C TYR A 67 -7.73 -10.88 -4.07
N ILE A 68 -8.51 -11.51 -3.19
CA ILE A 68 -9.07 -12.85 -3.36
C ILE A 68 -10.57 -12.70 -3.65
N ILE A 69 -11.04 -13.29 -4.75
CA ILE A 69 -12.43 -13.22 -5.18
C ILE A 69 -12.98 -14.65 -5.23
N PRO A 70 -13.83 -15.05 -4.28
CA PRO A 70 -14.49 -16.35 -4.32
C PRO A 70 -15.37 -16.52 -5.56
N LYS A 71 -15.49 -17.76 -6.07
CA LYS A 71 -16.29 -18.06 -7.27
C LYS A 71 -17.74 -17.58 -7.08
N GLY A 72 -18.25 -16.82 -8.05
CA GLY A 72 -19.62 -16.30 -8.03
C GLY A 72 -19.87 -15.16 -7.04
N SER A 73 -18.83 -14.64 -6.38
CA SER A 73 -18.93 -13.47 -5.49
C SER A 73 -18.63 -12.17 -6.23
N ASN A 74 -19.43 -11.14 -5.97
CA ASN A 74 -19.16 -9.74 -6.37
C ASN A 74 -18.44 -8.95 -5.28
N THR A 75 -17.90 -9.63 -4.25
CA THR A 75 -17.09 -9.02 -3.18
C THR A 75 -15.71 -9.66 -3.18
N ALA A 76 -14.68 -8.84 -3.37
CA ALA A 76 -13.29 -9.21 -3.17
C ALA A 76 -12.92 -9.13 -1.68
N PHE A 77 -11.86 -9.84 -1.30
CA PHE A 77 -11.22 -9.74 0.01
C PHE A 77 -9.77 -9.31 -0.17
N GLU A 78 -9.38 -8.24 0.54
CA GLU A 78 -7.98 -7.85 0.68
C GLU A 78 -7.25 -8.85 1.58
N LEU A 79 -6.06 -9.27 1.17
CA LEU A 79 -5.15 -10.10 1.96
C LEU A 79 -3.88 -9.31 2.26
N LYS A 80 -3.49 -9.30 3.54
CA LYS A 80 -2.31 -8.60 4.04
C LYS A 80 -1.46 -9.53 4.89
N LEU A 81 -0.14 -9.39 4.77
CA LEU A 81 0.85 -10.04 5.62
C LEU A 81 1.73 -8.95 6.24
N SER A 82 1.64 -8.76 7.56
CA SER A 82 2.41 -7.72 8.22
C SER A 82 2.54 -7.99 9.71
N TYR A 83 3.55 -7.35 10.32
CA TYR A 83 3.71 -7.31 11.76
C TYR A 83 2.59 -6.52 12.43
N GLN A 84 1.92 -7.14 13.40
CA GLN A 84 1.00 -6.48 14.32
C GLN A 84 1.69 -6.39 15.68
N SER A 85 1.67 -5.20 16.28
CA SER A 85 2.01 -5.06 17.69
C SER A 85 0.70 -5.08 18.48
N ASP A 86 0.68 -5.87 19.55
CA ASP A 86 -0.39 -5.83 20.55
C ASP A 86 -0.37 -4.55 21.40
N LEU A 87 0.51 -3.59 21.08
CA LEU A 87 0.50 -2.24 21.63
C LEU A 87 -0.81 -1.54 21.31
N LYS A 88 -1.82 -1.81 22.14
CA LYS A 88 -2.91 -0.88 22.37
C LYS A 88 -2.28 0.30 23.12
N PHE A 89 -1.92 1.34 22.38
CA PHE A 89 -1.59 2.61 23.00
C PHE A 89 -2.81 3.07 23.77
N ASP A 90 -2.74 2.98 25.10
CA ASP A 90 -3.79 3.45 25.97
C ASP A 90 -3.96 4.97 25.83
N TYR A 91 -5.03 5.49 26.41
CA TYR A 91 -5.31 6.92 26.38
C TYR A 91 -4.16 7.75 26.99
N HIS A 92 -3.47 7.19 27.99
CA HIS A 92 -2.34 7.83 28.66
C HIS A 92 -1.14 8.03 27.74
N PHE A 93 -0.79 7.04 26.92
CA PHE A 93 0.33 7.15 25.97
C PHE A 93 0.10 8.27 24.93
N LYS A 94 -1.14 8.45 24.48
CA LYS A 94 -1.49 9.55 23.55
C LYS A 94 -1.35 10.91 24.21
N ASP A 95 -1.77 11.05 25.47
CA ASP A 95 -1.63 12.31 26.22
C ASP A 95 -0.16 12.60 26.60
N GLU A 96 0.67 11.58 26.78
CA GLU A 96 2.11 11.76 26.95
C GLU A 96 2.82 12.16 25.66
N LEU A 97 2.43 11.58 24.50
CA LEU A 97 2.91 12.02 23.19
C LEU A 97 2.54 13.48 22.87
N LYS A 98 1.41 13.98 23.37
CA LYS A 98 1.07 15.40 23.24
C LYS A 98 2.01 16.32 24.03
N LYS A 99 2.67 15.80 25.08
CA LYS A 99 3.55 16.57 25.98
C LYS A 99 5.03 16.50 25.57
N SER A 100 5.41 15.59 24.67
CA SER A 100 6.80 15.47 24.19
C SER A 100 6.83 15.35 22.68
N ALA A 101 7.69 16.13 22.01
CA ALA A 101 7.87 16.03 20.56
C ALA A 101 8.30 14.61 20.11
N PHE A 102 9.01 13.87 20.98
CA PHE A 102 9.42 12.49 20.78
C PHE A 102 9.49 11.76 22.13
N LYS A 103 8.94 10.55 22.24
CA LYS A 103 9.08 9.68 23.40
C LYS A 103 9.78 8.39 22.99
N VAL A 104 10.89 8.07 23.65
CA VAL A 104 11.57 6.78 23.48
C VAL A 104 10.74 5.74 24.21
N LEU A 105 10.22 4.76 23.46
CA LEU A 105 9.49 3.63 24.01
C LEU A 105 10.47 2.70 24.76
N SER A 106 10.33 2.57 26.07
CA SER A 106 11.03 1.54 26.84
C SER A 106 10.31 0.21 26.65
N PHE A 107 10.78 -0.59 25.69
CA PHE A 107 10.12 -1.82 25.28
C PHE A 107 10.51 -3.01 26.18
N SER A 108 9.72 -3.26 27.22
CA SER A 108 9.53 -4.62 27.78
C SER A 108 8.38 -5.37 27.07
N THR A 109 8.10 -5.01 25.82
CA THR A 109 6.91 -5.40 25.03
C THR A 109 6.94 -6.81 24.46
N PRO A 110 5.77 -7.44 24.26
CA PRO A 110 5.65 -8.55 23.31
C PRO A 110 6.20 -8.12 21.94
N GLN A 111 7.09 -8.93 21.38
CA GLN A 111 7.60 -8.68 20.03
C GLN A 111 6.42 -8.65 19.06
N PRO A 112 6.41 -7.72 18.09
CA PRO A 112 5.36 -7.68 17.09
C PRO A 112 5.27 -9.05 16.40
N GLN A 113 4.06 -9.60 16.34
CA GLN A 113 3.82 -10.92 15.77
C GLN A 113 3.49 -10.79 14.29
N LEU A 114 4.04 -11.68 13.46
CA LEU A 114 3.68 -11.74 12.06
C LEU A 114 2.27 -12.29 11.93
N CYS A 115 1.41 -11.55 11.25
CA CYS A 115 0.01 -11.92 11.06
C CYS A 115 -0.36 -11.96 9.59
N ILE A 116 -1.21 -12.93 9.25
CA ILE A 116 -2.01 -12.89 8.04
C ILE A 116 -3.37 -12.28 8.35
N GLN A 117 -3.82 -11.38 7.48
CA GLN A 117 -5.04 -10.62 7.70
C GLN A 117 -5.89 -10.64 6.44
N ILE A 118 -7.20 -10.76 6.61
CA ILE A 118 -8.17 -10.65 5.51
C ILE A 118 -9.29 -9.69 5.87
N LYS A 119 -9.77 -8.93 4.88
CA LYS A 119 -10.88 -7.99 5.06
C LYS A 119 -11.67 -7.92 3.76
N ALA A 120 -13.00 -7.93 3.85
CA ALA A 120 -13.82 -7.69 2.66
C ALA A 120 -13.52 -6.31 2.08
N TYR A 121 -13.35 -6.19 0.77
CA TYR A 121 -13.07 -4.93 0.08
C TYR A 121 -14.34 -4.08 0.02
N ARG A 122 -14.67 -3.47 1.15
CA ARG A 122 -15.92 -2.76 1.42
C ARG A 122 -15.71 -1.65 2.44
N ASN A 123 -16.56 -0.64 2.38
CA ASN A 123 -16.60 0.39 3.42
C ASN A 123 -16.92 -0.23 4.78
N ARG A 124 -16.19 0.22 5.81
CA ARG A 124 -16.37 -0.18 7.22
C ARG A 124 -16.16 -1.68 7.53
N ALA A 125 -15.58 -2.46 6.61
CA ALA A 125 -15.18 -3.83 6.91
C ALA A 125 -13.99 -3.86 7.87
N SER A 126 -14.00 -4.80 8.82
CA SER A 126 -12.91 -5.01 9.77
C SER A 126 -11.95 -6.10 9.32
N TRP A 127 -10.67 -5.97 9.67
CA TRP A 127 -9.68 -7.03 9.44
C TRP A 127 -9.95 -8.22 10.36
N TYR A 128 -10.06 -9.41 9.78
CA TYR A 128 -9.75 -10.66 10.47
C TYR A 128 -8.23 -10.77 10.58
N VAL A 129 -7.72 -11.15 11.74
CA VAL A 129 -6.28 -11.26 12.01
C VAL A 129 -5.99 -12.66 12.54
N LYS A 130 -5.04 -13.35 11.91
CA LYS A 130 -4.55 -14.64 12.35
C LYS A 130 -3.02 -14.59 12.44
N PRO A 131 -2.44 -14.79 13.62
CA PRO A 131 -1.01 -14.91 13.75
C PRO A 131 -0.47 -16.12 12.98
N ILE A 132 0.75 -16.01 12.46
CA ILE A 132 1.45 -17.09 11.76
C ILE A 132 2.89 -17.20 12.25
N ASP A 133 3.42 -18.41 12.19
CA ASP A 133 4.82 -18.71 12.44
C ASP A 133 5.44 -19.24 11.13
N LEU A 134 6.52 -18.60 10.68
CA LEU A 134 7.22 -18.98 9.45
C LEU A 134 8.09 -20.24 9.64
N VAL A 135 8.49 -20.55 10.88
CA VAL A 135 9.45 -21.62 11.23
C VAL A 135 8.75 -22.95 11.43
N ARG A 136 7.56 -22.95 12.02
CA ARG A 136 6.90 -24.19 12.48
C ARG A 136 6.26 -25.05 11.39
N GLY A 137 6.21 -24.61 10.13
CA GLY A 137 5.59 -25.40 9.05
C GLY A 137 4.08 -25.65 9.20
N GLU A 138 3.44 -25.10 10.24
CA GLU A 138 2.02 -25.24 10.60
C GLU A 138 1.06 -24.43 9.70
N ASN A 139 1.49 -24.06 8.49
CA ASN A 139 0.70 -23.24 7.57
C ASN A 139 -0.18 -24.07 6.61
N ALA A 140 -0.17 -25.41 6.73
CA ALA A 140 -1.03 -26.29 5.96
C ALA A 140 -2.51 -26.04 6.30
N GLY A 141 -3.35 -25.83 5.28
CA GLY A 141 -4.78 -25.57 5.48
C GLY A 141 -5.10 -24.14 5.93
N LEU A 142 -4.10 -23.26 6.06
CA LEU A 142 -4.31 -21.86 6.40
C LEU A 142 -5.18 -21.13 5.37
N GLY A 143 -5.01 -21.43 4.08
CA GLY A 143 -5.80 -20.85 2.99
C GLY A 143 -7.24 -21.33 3.03
N MET A 144 -7.46 -22.61 3.33
CA MET A 144 -8.81 -23.15 3.53
C MET A 144 -9.52 -22.55 4.76
N HIS A 145 -8.78 -22.33 5.86
CA HIS A 145 -9.29 -21.63 7.04
C HIS A 145 -9.71 -20.19 6.69
N LEU A 146 -8.86 -19.44 6.01
CA LEU A 146 -9.17 -18.08 5.56
C LEU A 146 -10.33 -18.08 4.56
N PHE A 147 -10.43 -19.07 3.67
CA PHE A 147 -11.55 -19.22 2.76
C PHE A 147 -12.88 -19.43 3.51
N HIS A 148 -12.89 -20.29 4.53
CA HIS A 148 -14.08 -20.48 5.35
C HIS A 148 -14.52 -19.16 6.03
N GLU A 149 -13.57 -18.42 6.60
CA GLU A 149 -13.85 -17.10 7.19
C GLU A 149 -14.42 -16.10 6.16
N MET A 150 -13.88 -16.08 4.93
CA MET A 150 -14.44 -15.27 3.84
C MET A 150 -15.89 -15.67 3.55
N MET A 151 -16.20 -16.97 3.48
CA MET A 151 -17.56 -17.46 3.19
C MET A 151 -18.56 -17.10 4.29
N VAL A 152 -18.15 -17.23 5.56
CA VAL A 152 -18.98 -16.82 6.71
C VAL A 152 -19.29 -15.33 6.65
N ARG A 153 -18.31 -14.49 6.28
CA ARG A 153 -18.51 -13.05 6.14
C ARG A 153 -19.38 -12.69 4.95
N LEU A 154 -19.22 -13.36 3.80
CA LEU A 154 -20.05 -13.14 2.61
C LEU A 154 -21.54 -13.31 2.90
N LYS A 155 -21.91 -14.31 3.70
CA LYS A 155 -23.31 -14.52 4.12
C LYS A 155 -23.93 -13.33 4.85
N ARG A 156 -23.11 -12.44 5.42
CA ARG A 156 -23.55 -11.24 6.14
C ARG A 156 -23.69 -10.00 5.25
N TYR A 157 -23.25 -10.07 4.00
CA TYR A 157 -23.28 -8.93 3.10
C TYR A 157 -24.44 -9.04 2.11
N THR A 158 -25.28 -8.01 2.07
CA THR A 158 -26.48 -7.96 1.23
C THR A 158 -26.28 -7.18 -0.08
N THR A 159 -25.24 -6.35 -0.16
CA THR A 159 -24.90 -5.59 -1.37
C THR A 159 -23.56 -6.05 -1.95
N PRO A 160 -23.21 -5.68 -3.20
CA PRO A 160 -21.88 -5.95 -3.76
C PRO A 160 -20.73 -5.24 -3.03
N GLY A 161 -19.49 -5.67 -3.29
CA GLY A 161 -18.29 -5.02 -2.78
C GLY A 161 -17.92 -3.76 -3.58
N LEU A 162 -16.81 -3.12 -3.22
CA LEU A 162 -16.26 -2.01 -3.98
C LEU A 162 -15.58 -2.51 -5.26
N GLU A 163 -15.56 -1.67 -6.29
CA GLU A 163 -14.87 -1.95 -7.55
C GLU A 163 -13.35 -1.94 -7.36
N LEU A 164 -12.66 -2.91 -7.97
CA LEU A 164 -11.21 -3.01 -7.91
C LEU A 164 -10.55 -2.20 -9.02
N HIS A 165 -9.69 -1.27 -8.64
CA HIS A 165 -8.84 -0.53 -9.57
C HIS A 165 -7.38 -0.96 -9.41
N LEU A 166 -6.98 -2.03 -10.10
CA LEU A 166 -5.67 -2.68 -9.91
C LEU A 166 -4.48 -1.83 -10.41
N ASP A 167 -4.69 -1.05 -11.46
CA ASP A 167 -3.64 -0.28 -12.15
C ASP A 167 -3.87 1.23 -12.05
N LYS A 168 -4.56 1.68 -10.99
CA LYS A 168 -4.80 3.12 -10.77
C LYS A 168 -3.68 3.73 -9.96
N ILE A 169 -2.95 4.67 -10.57
CA ILE A 169 -2.06 5.59 -9.87
C ILE A 169 -2.92 6.70 -9.26
N THR A 170 -2.69 6.96 -7.99
CA THR A 170 -3.41 7.93 -7.17
C THR A 170 -2.54 9.14 -6.90
N ARG A 171 -3.18 10.20 -6.38
CA ARG A 171 -2.49 11.37 -5.82
C ARG A 171 -1.38 10.99 -4.85
N GLU A 172 -1.70 10.12 -3.91
CA GLU A 172 -0.77 9.74 -2.85
C GLU A 172 0.46 9.04 -3.43
N ASP A 173 0.31 8.26 -4.51
CA ASP A 173 1.44 7.61 -5.17
C ASP A 173 2.40 8.63 -5.78
N LEU A 174 1.88 9.66 -6.47
CA LEU A 174 2.72 10.71 -7.05
C LEU A 174 3.48 11.47 -5.96
N LEU A 175 2.75 11.89 -4.92
CA LEU A 175 3.34 12.61 -3.79
C LEU A 175 4.42 11.76 -3.10
N ALA A 176 4.13 10.50 -2.84
CA ALA A 176 5.08 9.58 -2.22
C ALA A 176 6.35 9.40 -3.06
N VAL A 177 6.24 9.29 -4.39
CA VAL A 177 7.41 9.22 -5.28
C VAL A 177 8.22 10.51 -5.24
N ILE A 178 7.58 11.68 -5.28
CA ILE A 178 8.27 12.98 -5.20
C ILE A 178 9.00 13.11 -3.86
N HIS A 179 8.33 12.84 -2.74
CA HIS A 179 8.93 12.94 -1.41
C HIS A 179 10.04 11.92 -1.20
N TYR A 180 9.86 10.68 -1.64
CA TYR A 180 10.90 9.66 -1.57
C TYR A 180 12.13 10.03 -2.41
N GLY A 181 11.93 10.49 -3.65
CA GLY A 181 13.02 10.92 -4.52
C GLY A 181 13.75 12.15 -3.98
N ALA A 182 13.03 13.09 -3.36
CA ALA A 182 13.60 14.22 -2.64
C ALA A 182 14.47 13.78 -1.45
N ALA A 183 13.99 12.82 -0.65
CA ALA A 183 14.73 12.27 0.49
C ALA A 183 16.02 11.56 0.06
N LEU A 184 15.98 10.80 -1.04
CA LEU A 184 17.15 10.12 -1.59
C LEU A 184 18.17 11.08 -2.21
N SER A 185 17.69 12.09 -2.95
CA SER A 185 18.55 12.93 -3.79
C SER A 185 19.03 14.20 -3.10
N GLY A 186 18.46 14.54 -1.95
CA GLY A 186 18.84 15.68 -1.12
C GLY A 186 18.43 17.04 -1.69
N ARG A 187 18.87 18.10 -0.99
CA ARG A 187 18.42 19.50 -1.18
C ARG A 187 18.67 20.08 -2.57
N ASN A 188 19.63 19.53 -3.30
CA ASN A 188 20.03 20.03 -4.62
C ASN A 188 19.21 19.42 -5.78
N SER A 189 18.28 18.50 -5.49
CA SER A 189 17.44 17.86 -6.50
C SER A 189 16.22 18.71 -6.86
N SER A 190 15.73 18.55 -8.10
CA SER A 190 14.49 19.21 -8.50
C SER A 190 13.29 18.63 -7.74
N LEU A 191 13.34 17.33 -7.38
CA LEU A 191 12.33 16.69 -6.53
C LEU A 191 12.26 17.30 -5.13
N TYR A 192 13.39 17.68 -4.53
CA TYR A 192 13.37 18.36 -3.22
C TYR A 192 12.68 19.72 -3.30
N ASN A 193 12.95 20.49 -4.35
CA ASN A 193 12.28 21.78 -4.56
C ASN A 193 10.78 21.62 -4.73
N VAL A 194 10.33 20.64 -5.53
CA VAL A 194 8.90 20.33 -5.69
C VAL A 194 8.29 19.86 -4.38
N SER A 195 8.90 18.88 -3.71
CA SER A 195 8.47 18.37 -2.40
C SER A 195 8.28 19.49 -1.39
N ARG A 196 9.25 20.41 -1.29
CA ARG A 196 9.18 21.58 -0.41
C ARG A 196 8.04 22.52 -0.79
N GLN A 197 7.83 22.77 -2.09
CA GLN A 197 6.77 23.67 -2.56
C GLN A 197 5.37 23.10 -2.35
N ILE A 198 5.19 21.79 -2.55
CA ILE A 198 3.95 21.08 -2.24
C ILE A 198 3.63 21.20 -0.75
N ASN A 199 4.64 21.02 0.11
CA ASN A 199 4.46 21.09 1.56
C ASN A 199 4.33 22.52 2.12
N SER A 200 4.82 23.53 1.40
CA SER A 200 4.80 24.93 1.87
C SER A 200 3.49 25.64 1.60
N ARG A 201 2.66 25.14 0.67
CA ARG A 201 1.36 25.76 0.34
C ARG A 201 0.21 24.84 0.73
N PHE A 202 -0.71 25.37 1.53
CA PHE A 202 -1.96 24.72 1.91
C PHE A 202 -2.96 24.59 0.74
N TYR A 203 -2.71 25.21 -0.43
CA TYR A 203 -3.74 25.61 -1.40
C TYR A 203 -3.46 25.26 -2.87
N TYR A 204 -2.91 24.08 -3.17
CA TYR A 204 -2.98 23.59 -4.56
C TYR A 204 -4.29 22.82 -4.76
N GLY A 205 -5.05 23.20 -5.79
CA GLY A 205 -6.24 22.49 -6.24
C GLY A 205 -5.90 21.36 -7.22
N GLU A 206 -4.73 21.41 -7.85
CA GLU A 206 -4.29 20.40 -8.80
C GLU A 206 -2.76 20.29 -8.82
N ILE A 207 -2.25 19.06 -8.91
CA ILE A 207 -0.87 18.80 -9.33
C ILE A 207 -0.93 18.00 -10.62
N GLN A 208 -0.35 18.56 -11.67
CA GLN A 208 -0.20 17.91 -12.95
C GLN A 208 1.28 17.58 -13.17
N LEU A 209 1.56 16.31 -13.45
CA LEU A 209 2.87 15.90 -13.90
C LEU A 209 2.88 15.94 -15.43
N THR A 210 3.86 16.60 -16.03
CA THR A 210 4.06 16.61 -17.49
C THR A 210 5.28 15.78 -17.85
N GLN A 211 5.65 15.72 -19.14
CA GLN A 211 6.85 15.02 -19.57
C GLN A 211 8.16 15.58 -18.97
N GLN A 212 8.20 16.86 -18.55
CA GLN A 212 9.42 17.54 -18.09
C GLN A 212 9.23 18.47 -16.88
N SER A 213 8.02 18.61 -16.36
CA SER A 213 7.71 19.55 -15.27
C SER A 213 6.63 19.02 -14.34
N VAL A 214 6.56 19.60 -13.16
CA VAL A 214 5.41 19.50 -12.24
C VAL A 214 4.73 20.85 -12.23
N ARG A 215 3.48 20.88 -12.66
CA ARG A 215 2.60 22.05 -12.59
C ARG A 215 1.70 21.91 -11.38
N MET A 216 1.65 22.93 -10.54
CA MET A 216 0.80 22.98 -9.37
C MET A 216 -0.15 24.15 -9.59
N LYS A 217 -1.45 23.88 -9.73
CA LYS A 217 -2.46 24.93 -9.92
C LYS A 217 -3.03 25.33 -8.57
N GLY A 218 -3.06 26.63 -8.30
CA GLY A 218 -3.69 27.16 -7.10
C GLY A 218 -5.21 27.18 -7.20
N TYR A 219 -5.88 27.36 -6.07
CA TYR A 219 -7.34 27.59 -6.06
C TYR A 219 -7.75 28.99 -6.58
N SER A 220 -6.81 29.92 -6.67
CA SER A 220 -7.05 31.28 -7.16
C SER A 220 -6.06 31.65 -8.27
N ALA A 221 -6.50 32.53 -9.18
CA ALA A 221 -5.70 33.02 -10.29
C ALA A 221 -4.35 33.61 -9.81
N GLY A 222 -3.27 33.31 -10.53
CA GLY A 222 -1.92 33.81 -10.23
C GLY A 222 -1.12 32.99 -9.21
N LEU A 223 -1.67 31.91 -8.66
CA LEU A 223 -0.95 31.01 -7.74
C LEU A 223 -0.35 29.76 -8.41
N ASP A 224 -0.53 29.64 -9.72
CA ASP A 224 0.03 28.52 -10.48
C ASP A 224 1.56 28.55 -10.44
N THR A 225 2.17 27.38 -10.33
CA THR A 225 3.61 27.25 -10.25
C THR A 225 4.04 26.04 -11.07
N GLU A 226 4.93 26.26 -12.02
CA GLU A 226 5.55 25.21 -12.81
C GLU A 226 7.01 25.06 -12.42
N ILE A 227 7.42 23.84 -12.10
CA ILE A 227 8.80 23.51 -11.76
C ILE A 227 9.32 22.48 -12.74
N TYR A 228 10.33 22.86 -13.50
CA TYR A 228 11.02 21.95 -14.41
C TYR A 228 11.83 20.92 -13.63
N ILE A 229 11.68 19.66 -14.03
CA ILE A 229 12.33 18.52 -13.42
C ILE A 229 13.48 18.09 -14.30
N ARG A 230 14.65 17.88 -13.69
CA ARG A 230 15.83 17.39 -14.42
C ARG A 230 15.55 16.00 -14.98
N GLN A 231 16.11 15.68 -16.14
CA GLN A 231 15.89 14.38 -16.80
C GLN A 231 16.14 13.18 -15.88
N LYS A 232 17.19 13.22 -15.05
CA LYS A 232 17.48 12.17 -14.07
C LYS A 232 16.33 11.95 -13.06
N ASP A 233 15.70 13.03 -12.62
CA ASP A 233 14.62 13.04 -11.63
C ASP A 233 13.30 12.62 -12.30
N MET A 234 13.08 12.96 -13.57
CA MET A 234 11.96 12.43 -14.36
C MET A 234 12.07 10.93 -14.61
N THR A 235 13.27 10.44 -14.95
CA THR A 235 13.53 9.00 -15.09
C THR A 235 13.26 8.26 -13.79
N PHE A 236 13.60 8.87 -12.65
CA PHE A 236 13.25 8.34 -11.33
C PHE A 236 11.74 8.23 -11.15
N ILE A 237 10.96 9.28 -11.46
CA ILE A 237 9.49 9.22 -11.34
C ILE A 237 8.91 8.12 -12.23
N ARG A 238 9.31 8.07 -13.50
CA ARG A 238 8.85 7.06 -14.48
C ARG A 238 9.16 5.63 -14.05
N LYS A 239 10.29 5.41 -13.37
CA LYS A 239 10.65 4.09 -12.83
C LYS A 239 9.62 3.58 -11.81
N TYR A 240 9.07 4.46 -10.98
CA TYR A 240 8.12 4.08 -9.93
C TYR A 240 6.65 4.18 -10.39
N LEU A 241 6.33 5.10 -11.30
CA LEU A 241 5.00 5.33 -11.85
C LEU A 241 4.95 4.90 -13.32
N SER A 242 5.41 3.69 -13.63
CA SER A 242 5.61 3.25 -15.02
C SER A 242 4.32 3.09 -15.84
N ILE A 243 3.17 3.03 -15.17
CA ILE A 243 1.84 2.91 -15.79
C ILE A 243 1.09 4.24 -15.87
N LEU A 244 1.73 5.32 -15.40
CA LEU A 244 1.15 6.65 -15.41
C LEU A 244 1.25 7.23 -16.82
N ASP A 245 0.13 7.66 -17.38
CA ASP A 245 0.11 8.47 -18.60
C ASP A 245 0.39 9.93 -18.25
N PHE A 246 1.61 10.38 -18.53
CA PHE A 246 2.10 11.72 -18.21
C PHE A 246 1.36 12.85 -18.94
N GLU A 247 0.61 12.57 -20.01
CA GLU A 247 -0.18 13.59 -20.70
C GLU A 247 -1.55 13.79 -20.04
N GLN A 248 -2.05 12.76 -19.36
CA GLN A 248 -3.34 12.75 -18.65
C GLN A 248 -3.19 12.78 -17.13
N SER A 249 -1.96 12.95 -16.62
CA SER A 249 -1.59 12.94 -15.19
C SER A 249 -2.03 14.20 -14.46
N VAL A 250 -3.32 14.48 -14.48
CA VAL A 250 -3.94 15.55 -13.72
C VAL A 250 -4.46 14.97 -12.41
N ILE A 251 -3.90 15.45 -11.30
CA ILE A 251 -4.30 15.03 -9.97
C ILE A 251 -4.95 16.19 -9.26
N ARG A 252 -6.28 16.13 -9.10
CA ARG A 252 -7.06 17.13 -8.38
C ARG A 252 -7.00 16.89 -6.87
N PHE A 253 -6.99 17.97 -6.11
CA PHE A 253 -7.07 17.99 -4.66
C PHE A 253 -8.54 18.25 -4.34
N GLU A 254 -9.26 17.19 -3.94
CA GLU A 254 -10.57 17.30 -3.28
C GLU A 254 -10.39 17.48 -1.78
#